data_AF-A0A507DVF8-F1
#
_entry.id   AF-A0A507DVF8-F1
#
_cell.length_a   1.000
_cell.length_b   1.000
_cell.length_c   1.000
_cell.angle_alpha   90.00
_cell.angle_beta   90.00
_cell.angle_gamma   90.00
#
_symmetry.space_group_name_H-M   'P 1'
#
loop_
_entity.id
_entity.type
_entity.pdbx_description
1 polymer ?
#
loop_
_entity_poly.entity_id
_entity_poly.type
_entity_poly.pdbx_seq_one_letter_code
_entity_poly.pdbx_strand_id
1 'polypeptide(L)' 'MPKAEWNGTEASYYTLTVGGKTNPDAAWVYEEPKPAAAHIRGYVAFWKGVKVTK' A
#
# COMPACT_ATOMS: atom_id res chain seq x y z
N MET A 1 -10.34 -5.76 -26.73
CA MET A 1 -9.55 -4.61 -26.25
C MET A 1 -8.65 -5.12 -25.13
N PRO A 2 -7.39 -5.49 -25.41
CA PRO A 2 -6.52 -6.04 -24.38
C PRO A 2 -6.13 -4.92 -23.39
N LYS A 3 -6.28 -5.25 -22.11
CA LYS A 3 -6.14 -4.37 -20.95
C LYS A 3 -4.67 -3.91 -20.84
N ALA A 4 -4.50 -2.62 -20.63
CA ALA A 4 -3.26 -1.86 -20.80
C ALA A 4 -1.99 -2.48 -20.19
N GLU A 5 -0.91 -2.38 -20.98
CA GLU A 5 0.50 -2.50 -20.62
C GLU A 5 0.94 -1.31 -19.75
N TRP A 6 0.74 -1.33 -18.43
CA TRP A 6 1.56 -0.49 -17.52
C TRP A 6 1.47 -0.96 -16.06
N ASN A 7 2.58 -1.56 -15.60
CA ASN A 7 3.00 -1.79 -14.21
C ASN A 7 2.18 -2.76 -13.34
N GLY A 8 2.47 -4.06 -13.50
CA GLY A 8 2.04 -5.14 -12.59
C GLY A 8 2.51 -4.99 -11.15
N THR A 9 1.76 -4.20 -10.38
CA THR A 9 1.82 -4.16 -8.91
C THR A 9 0.45 -3.63 -8.48
N GLU A 10 -0.52 -4.51 -8.32
CA GLU A 10 -1.80 -4.13 -7.71
C GLU A 10 -1.49 -3.66 -6.29
N ALA A 11 -1.60 -2.34 -6.08
CA ALA A 11 -1.47 -1.73 -4.78
C ALA A 11 -2.87 -1.58 -4.19
N SER A 12 -3.17 -2.33 -3.14
CA SER A 12 -4.44 -2.15 -2.44
C SER A 12 -4.26 -1.01 -1.43
N TYR A 13 -5.07 0.03 -1.55
CA TYR A 13 -5.07 1.16 -0.63
C TYR A 13 -6.08 0.91 0.49
N TYR A 14 -5.69 1.25 1.72
CA TYR A 14 -6.52 1.11 2.91
C TYR A 14 -6.69 2.47 3.60
N THR A 15 -7.93 2.74 4.00
CA THR A 15 -8.24 3.84 4.91
C THR A 15 -7.97 3.41 6.34
N LEU A 16 -7.19 4.20 7.07
CA LEU A 16 -6.85 3.93 8.46
C LEU A 16 -7.66 4.82 9.39
N THR A 17 -8.32 4.21 10.36
CA THR A 17 -8.97 4.94 11.45
C THR A 17 -8.21 4.66 12.74
N VAL A 18 -7.57 5.69 13.29
CA VAL A 18 -6.75 5.60 14.51
C VAL A 18 -7.16 6.72 15.47
N GLY A 19 -7.51 6.36 16.71
CA GLY A 19 -7.85 7.34 17.75
C GLY A 19 -8.99 8.29 17.38
N GLY A 20 -9.98 7.81 16.61
CA GLY A 20 -11.12 8.61 16.13
C GLY A 20 -10.81 9.51 14.93
N LYS A 21 -9.59 9.48 14.38
CA LYS A 21 -9.22 10.18 13.15
C LYS A 21 -9.16 9.20 11.99
N THR A 22 -9.83 9.53 10.90
CA THR A 22 -9.83 8.75 9.65
C THR A 22 -8.87 9.38 8.66
N ASN A 23 -7.85 8.64 8.28
CA ASN A 23 -6.92 9.01 7.22
C ASN A 23 -7.20 8.13 5.99
N PRO A 24 -7.91 8.67 4.98
CA PRO A 24 -8.15 7.95 3.74
C PRO A 24 -6.85 7.71 2.99
N ASP A 25 -6.77 6.51 2.41
CA ASP A 25 -5.64 6.03 1.61
C ASP A 25 -4.30 6.01 2.36
N ALA A 26 -4.27 6.05 3.70
CA ALA A 26 -3.02 6.22 4.44
C ALA A 26 -2.14 4.96 4.56
N ALA A 27 -2.63 3.82 4.09
CA ALA A 27 -1.82 2.62 3.91
C ALA A 27 -1.97 2.06 2.51
N TRP A 28 -0.92 1.41 2.01
CA TRP A 28 -1.00 0.56 0.83
C TRP A 28 -0.22 -0.74 1.04
N VAL A 29 -0.63 -1.80 0.36
CA VAL A 29 0.05 -3.09 0.31
C VAL A 29 0.31 -3.48 -1.14
N TYR A 30 1.41 -4.17 -1.39
CA TYR A 30 1.65 -4.84 -2.67
C TYR A 30 1.51 -6.36 -2.46
N GLU A 31 0.47 -6.95 -3.05
CA GLU A 31 0.24 -8.41 -3.01
C GLU A 31 1.27 -9.16 -3.87
N GLU A 32 1.58 -8.59 -5.04
CA GLU A 32 2.58 -9.07 -5.98
C GLU A 32 3.58 -7.95 -6.31
N PRO A 33 4.58 -7.70 -5.45
CA PRO A 33 5.64 -6.76 -5.77
C PRO A 33 6.55 -7.32 -6.88
N LYS A 34 7.17 -6.40 -7.63
CA LYS A 34 8.19 -6.75 -8.63
C LYS A 34 9.31 -7.58 -7.97
N PRO A 35 10.02 -8.45 -8.72
CA PRO A 35 11.10 -9.29 -8.18
C PRO A 35 12.16 -8.51 -7.40
N ALA A 36 12.52 -7.31 -7.86
CA ALA A 36 13.45 -6.41 -7.17
C ALA A 36 12.95 -5.91 -5.80
N ALA A 37 11.63 -5.92 -5.60
CA ALA A 37 10.92 -5.51 -4.40
C ALA A 37 10.24 -6.70 -3.69
N ALA A 38 10.64 -7.94 -3.99
CA ALA A 38 10.06 -9.14 -3.37
C ALA A 38 10.14 -9.13 -1.83
N HIS A 39 11.10 -8.39 -1.27
CA HIS A 39 11.29 -8.21 0.17
C HIS A 39 10.18 -7.39 0.84
N ILE A 40 9.41 -6.58 0.10
CA ILE A 40 8.24 -5.85 0.63
C ILE A 40 6.91 -6.60 0.36
N ARG A 41 6.96 -7.86 -0.09
CA ARG A 41 5.75 -8.66 -0.31
C ARG A 41 5.02 -8.89 1.00
N GLY A 42 3.73 -8.51 1.03
CA GLY A 42 2.91 -8.61 2.23
C GLY A 42 3.21 -7.56 3.30
N TYR A 43 4.07 -6.58 3.01
CA TYR A 43 4.30 -5.45 3.90
C TYR A 43 3.31 -4.33 3.61
N VAL A 44 2.75 -3.77 4.67
CA VAL A 44 1.89 -2.59 4.62
C VAL A 44 2.77 -1.35 4.81
N ALA A 45 2.77 -0.48 3.81
CA ALA A 45 3.43 0.81 3.89
C ALA A 45 2.43 1.89 4.31
N PHE A 46 2.92 2.87 5.07
CA PHE A 46 2.11 3.94 5.64
C PHE A 46 2.65 5.31 5.20
N TRP A 47 1.75 6.23 4.86
CA TRP A 47 2.10 7.58 4.41
C TRP A 47 1.06 8.61 4.85
N LYS A 48 1.22 9.88 4.45
CA LYS A 48 0.39 11.02 4.89
C LYS A 48 0.33 11.20 6.42
N GLY A 49 1.51 11.36 7.03
CA GLY A 49 1.60 11.76 8.44
C GLY A 49 1.31 10.65 9.46
N VAL A 50 1.29 9.38 9.01
CA VAL A 50 1.30 8.23 9.91
C VAL A 50 2.69 8.09 10.52
N LYS A 51 2.78 8.13 11.86
CA LYS A 51 4.00 7.84 12.60
C LYS A 51 3.85 6.46 13.25
N VAL A 52 4.64 5.49 12.80
CA VAL A 52 4.70 4.16 13.40
C VAL A 52 5.63 4.22 14.61
N THR A 53 5.12 3.91 15.80
CA THR A 53 5.90 3.81 17.04
C THR A 53 6.00 2.35 17.47
N LYS A 54 7.16 1.95 18.01
CA LYS A 54 7.45 0.59 18.48
C LYS A 54 6.70 0.26 19.77
#